data_AF-A0A7X4F1E7-F1
#
_entry.id   AF-A0A7X4F1E7-F1
#
_cell.length_a   1.000
_cell.length_b   1.000
_cell.length_c   1.000
_cell.angle_alpha   90.00
_cell.angle_beta   90.00
_cell.angle_gamma   90.00
#
_symmetry.space_group_name_H-M   'P 1'
#
loop_
_entity.id
_entity.type
_entity.pdbx_description
1 polymer ?
#
loop_
_entity_poly.entity_id
_entity_poly.type
_entity_poly.pdbx_seq_one_letter_code
_entity_poly.pdbx_strand_id
1 'polypeptide(L)'
;MIEQMTVTPAWTQDFEGDVYVVPAHGSDPGEYLAKLGRVYMDTTNEPWTTRLERLLNRLETHCDPTVVLLESRNGLHDIAAATVTHLDAEILLFAIDSASNWTDYNILFRHWQTHGLASKIRERLSIVSALTPELDTEQYLYRFQEQAWDLFRDNLYDNVDPSNESGTEFSFALDADPAPHNPLPIHWTRGLASGASLRNLETTTVEQAYAEFLRRFDQLFKVDNRGETR
;
A
#
# COMPACT_ATOMS: atom_id res chain seq x y z
N MET A 1 4.76 18.55 -21.33
CA MET A 1 3.51 18.39 -20.54
C MET A 1 3.73 17.46 -19.34
N ILE A 2 4.28 16.24 -19.50
CA ILE A 2 4.65 15.39 -18.34
C ILE A 2 5.89 15.89 -17.61
N GLU A 3 6.88 16.41 -18.34
CA GLU A 3 8.07 17.07 -17.77
C GLU A 3 7.74 18.21 -16.78
N GLN A 4 6.53 18.78 -16.88
CA GLN A 4 6.06 19.85 -16.00
C GLN A 4 5.24 19.33 -14.81
N MET A 5 4.94 18.03 -14.77
CA MET A 5 4.14 17.39 -13.72
C MET A 5 5.00 16.74 -12.64
N THR A 6 6.29 16.52 -12.88
CA THR A 6 7.21 15.92 -11.92
C THR A 6 8.08 16.99 -11.27
N VAL A 7 8.32 16.87 -9.97
CA VAL A 7 9.29 17.69 -9.25
C VAL A 7 10.27 16.80 -8.51
N THR A 8 11.55 17.17 -8.52
CA THR A 8 12.56 16.59 -7.63
C THR A 8 12.55 17.36 -6.32
N PRO A 9 12.12 16.76 -5.19
CA PRO A 9 12.06 17.48 -3.93
C PRO A 9 13.46 17.91 -3.49
N ALA A 10 13.60 19.15 -3.03
CA ALA A 10 14.93 19.66 -2.68
C ALA A 10 15.63 18.86 -1.56
N TRP A 11 14.87 18.13 -0.73
CA TRP A 11 15.39 17.30 0.37
C TRP A 11 16.03 15.98 -0.07
N THR A 12 16.00 15.64 -1.35
CA THR A 12 16.59 14.41 -1.90
C THR A 12 17.97 14.65 -2.52
N GLN A 13 18.51 15.87 -2.41
CA GLN A 13 19.73 16.29 -3.11
C GLN A 13 20.96 15.45 -2.79
N ASP A 14 21.04 14.90 -1.57
CA ASP A 14 22.17 14.11 -1.09
C ASP A 14 21.91 12.59 -1.18
N PHE A 15 20.83 12.16 -1.83
CA PHE A 15 20.51 10.74 -2.00
C PHE A 15 21.34 10.14 -3.13
N GLU A 16 21.67 8.85 -3.02
CA GLU A 16 22.38 8.11 -4.08
C GLU A 16 21.51 7.87 -5.34
N GLY A 17 20.21 8.13 -5.26
CA GLY A 17 19.25 7.96 -6.36
C GLY A 17 18.23 9.09 -6.46
N ASP A 18 17.46 9.08 -7.53
CA ASP A 18 16.47 10.12 -7.83
C ASP A 18 15.09 9.80 -7.24
N VAL A 19 14.44 10.84 -6.72
CA VAL A 19 13.04 10.77 -6.27
C VAL A 19 12.25 11.81 -7.06
N TYR A 20 11.23 11.33 -7.77
CA TYR A 20 10.29 12.17 -8.50
C TYR A 20 8.95 12.17 -7.79
N VAL A 21 8.40 13.36 -7.54
CA VAL A 21 7.07 13.53 -6.96
C VAL A 21 6.13 14.12 -8.00
N VAL A 22 4.95 13.51 -8.14
CA VAL A 22 3.85 14.03 -8.95
C VAL A 22 2.80 14.61 -8.02
N PRO A 23 2.76 15.93 -7.79
CA PRO A 23 1.79 16.52 -6.89
C PRO A 23 0.37 16.35 -7.45
N ALA A 24 -0.57 15.95 -6.59
CA ALA A 24 -1.97 15.72 -6.98
C ALA A 24 -2.65 16.97 -7.59
N HIS A 25 -2.14 18.17 -7.28
CA HIS A 25 -2.64 19.42 -7.85
C HIS A 25 -2.10 19.73 -9.26
N GLY A 26 -1.12 18.97 -9.75
CA GLY A 26 -0.44 19.21 -11.03
C GLY A 26 0.43 20.47 -11.03
N SER A 27 0.86 20.92 -12.22
CA SER A 27 1.71 22.11 -12.36
C SER A 27 1.01 23.43 -12.01
N ASP A 28 -0.32 23.48 -12.15
CA ASP A 28 -1.17 24.61 -11.78
C ASP A 28 -2.37 24.11 -10.94
N PRO A 29 -2.43 24.45 -9.64
CA PRO A 29 -3.49 23.98 -8.75
C PRO A 29 -4.89 24.35 -9.24
N GLY A 30 -5.09 25.52 -9.85
CA GLY A 30 -6.42 26.04 -10.24
C GLY A 30 -7.50 25.79 -9.17
N GLU A 31 -8.70 25.40 -9.59
CA GLU A 31 -9.80 24.96 -8.72
C GLU A 31 -9.56 23.54 -8.15
N TYR A 32 -8.58 23.40 -7.26
CA TYR A 32 -8.11 22.12 -6.74
C TYR A 32 -9.22 21.25 -6.13
N LEU A 33 -10.10 21.84 -5.31
CA LEU A 33 -11.21 21.09 -4.68
C LEU A 33 -12.18 20.53 -5.71
N ALA A 34 -12.50 21.30 -6.75
CA ALA A 34 -13.38 20.85 -7.82
C ALA A 34 -12.71 19.77 -8.70
N LYS A 35 -11.38 19.82 -8.87
CA LYS A 35 -10.60 18.77 -9.54
C LYS A 35 -10.63 17.46 -8.76
N LEU A 36 -10.46 17.49 -7.44
CA LEU A 36 -10.48 16.30 -6.58
C LEU A 36 -11.82 15.54 -6.67
N GLY A 37 -12.95 16.26 -6.74
CA GLY A 37 -14.26 15.60 -6.86
C GLY A 37 -14.49 14.91 -8.21
N ARG A 38 -13.85 15.38 -9.29
CA ARG A 38 -14.06 14.87 -10.65
C ARG A 38 -13.00 13.88 -11.12
N VAL A 39 -11.84 13.80 -10.46
CA VAL A 39 -10.73 12.95 -10.93
C VAL A 39 -11.15 11.47 -10.98
N TYR A 40 -11.94 11.03 -10.01
CA TYR A 40 -12.46 9.65 -9.92
C TYR A 40 -13.74 9.41 -10.71
N MET A 41 -14.31 10.44 -11.36
CA MET A 41 -15.51 10.27 -12.17
C MET A 41 -15.11 9.80 -13.57
N ASP A 42 -15.79 8.78 -14.08
CA ASP A 42 -15.66 8.42 -15.48
C ASP A 42 -16.05 9.60 -16.38
N THR A 43 -15.29 9.79 -17.44
CA THR A 43 -15.67 10.74 -18.49
C THR A 43 -16.53 10.01 -19.51
N THR A 44 -17.27 10.75 -20.34
CA THR A 44 -18.06 10.16 -21.43
C THR A 44 -17.24 9.32 -22.40
N ASN A 45 -15.93 9.55 -22.47
CA ASN A 45 -15.05 8.96 -23.47
C ASN A 45 -14.09 7.92 -22.88
N GLU A 46 -13.84 7.94 -21.57
CA GLU A 46 -12.80 7.13 -20.96
C GLU A 46 -13.03 6.95 -19.44
N PRO A 47 -12.97 5.70 -18.95
CA PRO A 47 -12.97 5.43 -17.52
C PRO A 47 -11.78 6.10 -16.82
N TRP A 48 -11.94 6.46 -15.55
CA TRP A 48 -10.86 7.06 -14.78
C TRP A 48 -9.65 6.13 -14.62
N THR A 49 -9.87 4.82 -14.54
CA THR A 49 -8.82 3.81 -14.43
C THR A 49 -7.90 3.80 -15.66
N THR A 50 -8.47 3.83 -16.87
CA THR A 50 -7.69 3.94 -18.11
C THR A 50 -6.92 5.25 -18.20
N ARG A 51 -7.48 6.35 -17.68
CA ARG A 51 -6.78 7.63 -17.59
C ARG A 51 -5.58 7.56 -16.64
N LEU A 52 -5.71 6.87 -15.52
CA LEU A 52 -4.63 6.64 -14.56
C LEU A 52 -3.55 5.76 -15.18
N GLU A 53 -3.91 4.63 -15.79
CA GLU A 53 -2.97 3.72 -16.47
C GLU A 53 -2.15 4.47 -17.54
N ARG A 54 -2.80 5.28 -18.37
CA ARG A 54 -2.10 6.11 -19.36
C ARG A 54 -1.17 7.15 -18.72
N LEU A 55 -1.54 7.71 -17.56
CA LEU A 55 -0.66 8.63 -16.84
C LEU A 55 0.58 7.89 -16.32
N LEU A 56 0.38 6.75 -15.66
CA LEU A 56 1.45 5.92 -15.11
C LEU A 56 2.42 5.46 -16.21
N ASN A 57 1.92 4.85 -17.29
CA ASN A 57 2.75 4.40 -18.40
C ASN A 57 3.63 5.52 -18.98
N ARG A 58 3.09 6.73 -19.08
CA ARG A 58 3.86 7.86 -19.60
C ARG A 58 4.84 8.43 -18.58
N LEU A 59 4.54 8.38 -17.29
CA LEU A 59 5.48 8.75 -16.22
C LEU A 59 6.62 7.74 -16.16
N GLU A 60 6.32 6.45 -16.22
CA GLU A 60 7.30 5.36 -16.25
C GLU A 60 8.21 5.49 -17.48
N THR A 61 7.65 5.70 -18.66
CA THR A 61 8.45 5.94 -19.89
C THR A 61 9.36 7.18 -19.78
N HIS A 62 8.94 8.19 -19.02
CA HIS A 62 9.67 9.45 -18.92
C HIS A 62 10.74 9.47 -17.83
N CYS A 63 10.41 8.93 -16.66
CA CYS A 63 11.24 8.94 -15.47
C CYS A 63 12.06 7.66 -15.27
N ASP A 64 11.73 6.59 -16.00
CA ASP A 64 12.34 5.26 -15.88
C ASP A 64 12.53 4.80 -14.41
N PRO A 65 11.47 4.83 -13.59
CA PRO A 65 11.59 4.58 -12.15
C PRO A 65 11.80 3.09 -11.88
N THR A 66 12.67 2.77 -10.91
CA THR A 66 12.80 1.40 -10.39
C THR A 66 11.59 0.99 -9.55
N VAL A 67 10.96 1.94 -8.86
CA VAL A 67 9.80 1.72 -8.00
C VAL A 67 8.82 2.89 -8.16
N VAL A 68 7.53 2.58 -8.27
CA VAL A 68 6.45 3.55 -8.25
C VAL A 68 5.66 3.40 -6.95
N LEU A 69 5.56 4.48 -6.17
CA LEU A 69 4.76 4.53 -4.95
C LEU A 69 3.49 5.33 -5.21
N LEU A 70 2.34 4.74 -4.90
CA LEU A 70 1.02 5.37 -5.04
C LEU A 70 0.40 5.58 -3.66
N GLU A 71 0.27 6.84 -3.25
CA GLU A 71 -0.42 7.19 -2.01
C GLU A 71 -1.94 7.23 -2.25
N SER A 72 -2.68 6.28 -1.66
CA SER A 72 -4.14 6.25 -1.69
C SER A 72 -4.74 6.89 -0.44
N ARG A 73 -5.73 7.79 -0.61
CA ARG A 73 -6.39 8.45 0.53
C ARG A 73 -7.56 7.68 1.14
N ASN A 74 -8.21 6.78 0.39
CA ASN A 74 -9.40 6.10 0.91
C ASN A 74 -9.47 4.60 0.60
N GLY A 75 -8.48 4.02 -0.09
CA GLY A 75 -8.43 2.61 -0.47
C GLY A 75 -9.57 2.11 -1.36
N LEU A 76 -10.60 2.92 -1.59
CA LEU A 76 -11.83 2.50 -2.27
C LEU A 76 -11.76 2.73 -3.77
N HIS A 77 -11.22 3.88 -4.20
CA HIS A 77 -11.05 4.18 -5.61
C HIS A 77 -9.72 3.63 -6.14
N ASP A 78 -8.62 3.81 -5.42
CA ASP A 78 -7.27 3.49 -5.94
C ASP A 78 -7.01 1.98 -6.06
N ILE A 79 -7.66 1.14 -5.23
CA ILE A 79 -7.57 -0.32 -5.36
C ILE A 79 -8.48 -0.84 -6.48
N ALA A 80 -9.60 -0.17 -6.76
CA ALA A 80 -10.38 -0.44 -7.97
C ALA A 80 -9.57 -0.08 -9.24
N ALA A 81 -8.75 0.97 -9.20
CA ALA A 81 -7.73 1.18 -10.23
C ALA A 81 -6.72 0.04 -10.28
N ALA A 82 -6.05 -0.29 -9.18
CA ALA A 82 -5.04 -1.36 -9.16
C ALA A 82 -5.61 -2.71 -9.67
N THR A 83 -6.90 -2.97 -9.43
CA THR A 83 -7.58 -4.19 -9.89
C THR A 83 -8.01 -4.13 -11.37
N VAL A 84 -8.22 -2.95 -11.95
CA VAL A 84 -8.70 -2.74 -13.33
C VAL A 84 -7.57 -2.41 -14.30
N THR A 85 -6.48 -1.81 -13.83
CA THR A 85 -5.38 -1.27 -14.65
C THR A 85 -4.27 -2.28 -14.95
N HIS A 86 -4.45 -3.57 -14.61
CA HIS A 86 -3.39 -4.60 -14.72
C HIS A 86 -2.08 -4.22 -13.99
N LEU A 87 -2.13 -3.29 -13.05
CA LEU A 87 -0.99 -2.97 -12.22
C LEU A 87 -0.78 -4.15 -11.27
N ASP A 88 0.28 -4.94 -11.52
CA ASP A 88 0.81 -5.96 -10.62
C ASP A 88 1.47 -5.30 -9.40
N ALA A 89 0.72 -4.44 -8.70
CA ALA A 89 1.17 -3.69 -7.53
C ALA A 89 0.95 -4.48 -6.23
N GLU A 90 1.94 -4.41 -5.34
CA GLU A 90 1.80 -4.76 -3.93
C GLU A 90 1.01 -3.69 -3.17
N ILE A 91 0.11 -4.12 -2.29
CA ILE A 91 -0.83 -3.25 -1.56
C ILE A 91 -0.53 -3.34 -0.06
N LEU A 92 -0.07 -2.22 0.49
CA LEU A 92 0.21 -2.08 1.92
C LEU A 92 -0.96 -1.40 2.64
N LEU A 93 -1.51 -2.08 3.64
CA LEU A 93 -2.63 -1.60 4.45
C LEU A 93 -2.12 -1.08 5.80
N PHE A 94 -1.95 0.23 5.92
CA PHE A 94 -1.46 0.88 7.14
C PHE A 94 -2.56 0.99 8.21
N ALA A 95 -2.46 0.16 9.24
CA ALA A 95 -3.45 0.02 10.29
C ALA A 95 -2.87 0.32 11.69
N ILE A 96 -3.73 0.75 12.60
CA ILE A 96 -3.43 0.91 14.03
C ILE A 96 -4.40 0.03 14.83
N ASP A 97 -3.95 -0.63 15.90
CA ASP A 97 -4.85 -1.44 16.74
C ASP A 97 -5.88 -0.56 17.47
N SER A 98 -7.02 -0.32 16.82
CA SER A 98 -8.13 0.43 17.37
C SER A 98 -9.46 -0.06 16.78
N ALA A 99 -10.52 -0.06 17.58
CA ALA A 99 -11.83 -0.54 17.15
C ALA A 99 -12.37 0.18 15.91
N SER A 100 -12.11 1.48 15.76
CA SER A 100 -12.51 2.25 14.58
C SER A 100 -11.77 1.77 13.33
N ASN A 101 -10.44 1.61 13.40
CA ASN A 101 -9.63 1.22 12.26
C ASN A 101 -10.00 -0.18 11.75
N TRP A 102 -10.20 -1.15 12.66
CA TRP A 102 -10.67 -2.49 12.31
C TRP A 102 -12.07 -2.48 11.70
N THR A 103 -12.96 -1.63 12.21
CA THR A 103 -14.31 -1.46 11.64
C THR A 103 -14.26 -0.91 10.22
N ASP A 104 -13.44 0.11 9.98
CA ASP A 104 -13.27 0.73 8.66
C ASP A 104 -12.69 -0.27 7.65
N TYR A 105 -11.68 -1.05 8.04
CA TYR A 105 -11.13 -2.11 7.20
C TYR A 105 -12.13 -3.22 6.92
N ASN A 106 -12.94 -3.62 7.90
CA ASN A 106 -14.00 -4.61 7.68
C ASN A 106 -15.03 -4.11 6.67
N ILE A 107 -15.44 -2.85 6.74
CA ILE A 107 -16.33 -2.24 5.74
C ILE A 107 -15.69 -2.28 4.34
N LEU A 108 -14.40 -1.94 4.25
CA LEU A 108 -13.65 -1.96 3.00
C LEU A 108 -13.53 -3.37 2.40
N PHE A 109 -13.17 -4.38 3.20
CA PHE A 109 -12.99 -5.75 2.73
C PHE A 109 -14.33 -6.38 2.29
N ARG A 110 -15.42 -6.11 3.03
CA ARG A 110 -16.77 -6.51 2.61
C ARG A 110 -17.20 -5.86 1.31
N HIS A 111 -16.82 -4.59 1.09
CA HIS A 111 -17.06 -3.93 -0.18
C HIS A 111 -16.31 -4.64 -1.32
N TRP A 112 -15.05 -5.03 -1.12
CA TRP A 112 -14.28 -5.80 -2.11
C TRP A 112 -14.85 -7.18 -2.39
N GLN A 113 -15.32 -7.91 -1.37
CA GLN A 113 -16.03 -9.17 -1.58
C GLN A 113 -17.27 -8.97 -2.44
N THR A 114 -18.11 -8.00 -2.07
CA THR A 114 -19.40 -7.72 -2.75
C THR A 114 -19.20 -7.39 -4.23
N HIS A 115 -18.08 -6.75 -4.59
CA HIS A 115 -17.76 -6.37 -5.98
C HIS A 115 -16.80 -7.33 -6.68
N GLY A 116 -16.49 -8.49 -6.08
CA GLY A 116 -15.60 -9.51 -6.68
C GLY A 116 -14.15 -9.03 -6.88
N LEU A 117 -13.70 -8.07 -6.08
CA LEU A 117 -12.32 -7.56 -6.10
C LEU A 117 -11.41 -8.38 -5.19
N ALA A 118 -11.94 -8.95 -4.10
CA ALA A 118 -11.16 -9.66 -3.08
C ALA A 118 -10.22 -10.73 -3.67
N SER A 119 -10.72 -11.61 -4.54
CA SER A 119 -9.91 -12.67 -5.15
C SER A 119 -8.81 -12.17 -6.08
N LYS A 120 -8.91 -10.93 -6.58
CA LYS A 120 -7.95 -10.33 -7.52
C LYS A 120 -6.78 -9.63 -6.83
N ILE A 121 -6.95 -9.26 -5.57
CA ILE A 121 -5.97 -8.45 -4.82
C ILE A 121 -5.40 -9.16 -3.61
N ARG A 122 -6.12 -10.15 -3.04
CA ARG A 122 -5.79 -10.79 -1.76
C ARG A 122 -4.38 -11.37 -1.66
N GLU A 123 -3.81 -11.80 -2.78
CA GLU A 123 -2.46 -12.37 -2.86
C GLU A 123 -1.36 -11.31 -2.76
N ARG A 124 -1.69 -10.05 -2.97
CA ARG A 124 -0.76 -8.90 -3.00
C ARG A 124 -1.01 -7.93 -1.85
N LEU A 125 -1.77 -8.35 -0.83
CA LEU A 125 -2.03 -7.54 0.35
C LEU A 125 -1.01 -7.85 1.44
N SER A 126 -0.52 -6.82 2.11
CA SER A 126 0.17 -6.96 3.38
C SER A 126 -0.34 -5.91 4.36
N ILE A 127 -0.66 -6.33 5.58
CA ILE A 127 -1.04 -5.40 6.64
C ILE A 127 0.20 -4.84 7.34
N VAL A 128 0.21 -3.53 7.55
CA VAL A 128 1.29 -2.81 8.22
C VAL A 128 0.76 -2.36 9.58
N SER A 129 1.46 -2.74 10.64
CA SER A 129 1.22 -2.17 11.97
C SER A 129 1.88 -0.80 12.03
N ALA A 130 1.10 0.23 11.73
CA ALA A 130 1.55 1.61 11.80
C ALA A 130 1.64 2.05 13.27
N LEU A 131 2.70 2.78 13.61
CA LEU A 131 2.90 3.34 14.96
C LEU A 131 2.91 2.26 16.05
N THR A 132 3.58 1.12 15.78
CA THR A 132 3.77 0.06 16.77
C THR A 132 4.42 0.65 18.03
N PRO A 133 3.84 0.45 19.23
CA PRO A 133 4.34 1.07 20.45
C PRO A 133 5.73 0.54 20.83
N GLU A 134 6.53 1.42 21.44
CA GLU A 134 7.86 1.08 21.98
C GLU A 134 7.79 0.17 23.21
N LEU A 135 6.69 0.22 23.96
CA LEU A 135 6.46 -0.58 25.16
C LEU A 135 5.46 -1.70 24.85
N ASP A 136 5.68 -2.87 25.46
CA ASP A 136 4.84 -4.06 25.29
C ASP A 136 4.62 -4.47 23.83
N THR A 137 5.62 -4.21 22.97
CA THR A 137 5.59 -4.43 21.52
C THR A 137 5.15 -5.84 21.15
N GLU A 138 5.67 -6.87 21.82
CA GLU A 138 5.31 -8.27 21.56
C GLU A 138 3.84 -8.54 21.81
N GLN A 139 3.32 -8.09 22.96
CA GLN A 139 1.91 -8.27 23.31
C GLN A 139 0.99 -7.48 22.37
N TYR A 140 1.42 -6.28 21.98
CA TYR A 140 0.71 -5.46 21.00
C TYR A 140 0.64 -6.15 19.63
N LEU A 141 1.77 -6.64 19.11
CA LEU A 141 1.83 -7.30 17.80
C LEU A 141 1.07 -8.62 17.79
N TYR A 142 1.09 -9.40 18.87
CA TYR A 142 0.28 -10.60 19.01
C TYR A 142 -1.21 -10.28 18.89
N ARG A 143 -1.70 -9.29 19.64
CA ARG A 143 -3.10 -8.85 19.55
C ARG A 143 -3.45 -8.28 18.18
N PHE A 144 -2.54 -7.51 17.58
CA PHE A 144 -2.72 -6.96 16.25
C PHE A 144 -2.85 -8.07 15.21
N GLN A 145 -2.01 -9.11 15.28
CA GLN A 145 -2.06 -10.27 14.40
C GLN A 145 -3.38 -11.03 14.55
N GLU A 146 -3.89 -11.22 15.78
CA GLU A 146 -5.21 -11.82 16.00
C GLU A 146 -6.32 -11.02 15.31
N GLN A 147 -6.35 -9.70 15.49
CA GLN A 147 -7.35 -8.82 14.84
C GLN A 147 -7.22 -8.82 13.32
N ALA A 148 -5.99 -8.77 12.81
CA ALA A 148 -5.73 -8.87 11.38
C ALA A 148 -6.17 -10.22 10.82
N TRP A 149 -5.85 -11.32 11.51
CA TRP A 149 -6.25 -12.65 11.08
C TRP A 149 -7.77 -12.81 11.07
N ASP A 150 -8.48 -12.34 12.10
CA ASP A 150 -9.96 -12.32 12.12
C ASP A 150 -10.52 -11.55 10.91
N LEU A 151 -9.98 -10.35 10.64
CA LEU A 151 -10.38 -9.52 9.50
C LEU A 151 -10.17 -10.25 8.15
N PHE A 152 -9.01 -10.87 7.95
CA PHE A 152 -8.68 -11.61 6.72
C PHE A 152 -9.47 -12.91 6.60
N ARG A 153 -9.63 -13.66 7.69
CA ARG A 153 -10.42 -14.90 7.72
C ARG A 153 -11.87 -14.62 7.35
N ASP A 154 -12.47 -13.60 7.94
CA ASP A 154 -13.89 -13.33 7.76
C ASP A 154 -14.20 -12.75 6.37
N ASN A 155 -13.21 -12.15 5.69
CA ASN A 155 -13.45 -11.39 4.47
C ASN A 155 -12.61 -11.76 3.23
N LEU A 156 -11.45 -12.39 3.36
CA LEU A 156 -10.54 -12.62 2.22
C LEU A 156 -10.12 -14.07 2.05
N TYR A 157 -10.13 -14.85 3.12
CA TYR A 157 -9.80 -16.27 3.07
C TYR A 157 -10.97 -17.11 2.60
N ASP A 158 -10.62 -18.16 1.87
CA ASP A 158 -11.57 -19.17 1.42
C ASP A 158 -11.97 -20.05 2.61
N ASN A 159 -13.24 -20.47 2.61
CA ASN A 159 -13.69 -21.52 3.50
C ASN A 159 -13.02 -22.82 3.11
N VAL A 160 -12.27 -23.41 4.04
CA VAL A 160 -11.61 -24.70 3.82
C VAL A 160 -12.65 -25.80 3.99
N ASP A 161 -13.00 -26.49 2.90
CA ASP A 161 -13.82 -27.69 2.98
C ASP A 161 -12.91 -28.87 3.33
N PRO A 162 -13.12 -29.55 4.49
CA PRO A 162 -12.29 -30.68 4.89
C PRO A 162 -12.32 -31.86 3.89
N SER A 163 -13.33 -31.91 3.01
CA SER A 163 -13.46 -32.92 1.98
C SER A 163 -12.77 -32.56 0.66
N ASN A 164 -12.30 -31.32 0.52
CA ASN A 164 -11.57 -30.87 -0.66
C ASN A 164 -10.07 -31.12 -0.49
N GLU A 165 -9.58 -32.24 -1.03
CA GLU A 165 -8.16 -32.61 -0.97
C GLU A 165 -7.28 -31.82 -1.97
N SER A 166 -7.87 -30.92 -2.79
CA SER A 166 -7.11 -30.17 -3.80
C SER A 166 -6.16 -29.13 -3.20
N GLY A 167 -6.46 -28.61 -2.00
CA GLY A 167 -5.59 -27.66 -1.29
C GLY A 167 -5.36 -26.34 -2.03
N THR A 168 -6.32 -25.94 -2.87
CA THR A 168 -6.22 -24.73 -3.70
C THR A 168 -6.81 -23.49 -3.03
N GLU A 169 -7.38 -23.64 -1.83
CA GLU A 169 -7.97 -22.57 -1.05
C GLU A 169 -6.92 -21.53 -0.61
N PHE A 170 -7.22 -20.26 -0.82
CA PHE A 170 -6.43 -19.17 -0.27
C PHE A 170 -6.85 -18.97 1.20
N SER A 171 -6.20 -19.71 2.11
CA SER A 171 -6.50 -19.65 3.54
C SER A 171 -5.24 -19.93 4.36
N PHE A 172 -5.03 -19.17 5.44
CA PHE A 172 -3.84 -19.24 6.27
C PHE A 172 -4.22 -19.39 7.74
N ALA A 173 -3.47 -20.23 8.47
CA ALA A 173 -3.55 -20.30 9.93
C ALA A 173 -3.03 -19.00 10.56
N LEU A 174 -3.44 -18.73 11.80
CA LEU A 174 -3.05 -17.53 12.57
C LEU A 174 -1.52 -17.40 12.71
N ASP A 175 -0.81 -18.52 12.83
CA ASP A 175 0.64 -18.59 13.04
C ASP A 175 1.43 -18.83 11.73
N ALA A 176 0.75 -18.87 10.59
CA ALA A 176 1.41 -19.08 9.30
C ALA A 176 2.31 -17.89 8.96
N ASP A 177 3.60 -18.13 8.70
CA ASP A 177 4.53 -17.11 8.23
C ASP A 177 5.29 -17.62 6.99
N PRO A 178 5.22 -16.91 5.84
CA PRO A 178 4.52 -15.65 5.62
C PRO A 178 3.01 -15.81 5.40
N ALA A 179 2.23 -14.82 5.85
CA ALA A 179 0.82 -14.65 5.53
C ALA A 179 0.48 -13.15 5.45
N PRO A 180 -0.54 -12.74 4.67
CA PRO A 180 -0.85 -11.32 4.46
C PRO A 180 -1.39 -10.61 5.72
N HIS A 181 -1.85 -11.37 6.71
CA HIS A 181 -2.28 -10.86 8.03
C HIS A 181 -1.12 -10.70 9.03
N ASN A 182 0.08 -11.19 8.71
CA ASN A 182 1.23 -10.99 9.59
C ASN A 182 1.66 -9.52 9.52
N PRO A 183 1.63 -8.79 10.64
CA PRO A 183 1.91 -7.37 10.62
C PRO A 183 3.35 -7.08 10.22
N LEU A 184 3.53 -6.11 9.33
CA LEU A 184 4.80 -5.44 9.10
C LEU A 184 4.91 -4.25 10.06
N PRO A 185 5.75 -4.29 11.11
CA PRO A 185 5.77 -3.23 12.11
C PRO A 185 6.54 -2.00 11.62
N ILE A 186 5.94 -0.83 11.86
CA ILE A 186 6.61 0.47 11.81
C ILE A 186 6.49 1.07 13.21
N HIS A 187 7.61 1.09 13.93
CA HIS A 187 7.60 1.55 15.32
C HIS A 187 7.36 3.05 15.39
N TRP A 188 6.50 3.43 16.33
CA TRP A 188 6.40 4.82 16.74
C TRP A 188 7.75 5.22 17.35
N THR A 189 8.28 6.35 16.93
CA THR A 189 9.44 6.97 17.59
C THR A 189 9.17 8.44 17.82
N ARG A 190 9.63 8.94 18.98
CA ARG A 190 9.50 10.37 19.31
C ARG A 190 10.20 11.26 18.28
N GLY A 191 11.33 10.84 17.74
CA GLY A 191 12.11 11.60 16.76
C GLY A 191 11.30 11.95 15.51
N LEU A 192 10.59 10.97 14.95
CA LEU A 192 9.72 11.16 13.78
C LEU A 192 8.47 11.98 14.11
N ALA A 193 7.84 11.71 15.26
CA ALA A 193 6.62 12.40 15.68
C ALA A 193 6.82 13.91 15.95
N SER A 194 8.05 14.32 16.27
CA SER A 194 8.38 15.72 16.57
C SER A 194 8.41 16.66 15.35
N GLY A 195 8.10 16.15 14.15
CA GLY A 195 8.01 16.97 12.93
C GLY A 195 9.37 17.39 12.39
N ALA A 196 10.41 16.59 12.64
CA ALA A 196 11.72 16.81 12.03
C ALA A 196 11.58 16.88 10.50
N SER A 197 12.24 17.87 9.88
CA SER A 197 12.36 17.92 8.42
C SER A 197 12.93 16.59 7.94
N LEU A 198 12.42 16.03 6.82
CA LEU A 198 12.98 14.83 6.21
C LEU A 198 14.50 14.94 5.98
N ARG A 199 15.02 16.16 5.80
CA ARG A 199 16.46 16.44 5.68
C ARG A 199 17.27 16.20 6.96
N ASN A 200 16.63 16.34 8.11
CA ASN A 200 17.28 16.33 9.43
C ASN A 200 16.95 15.05 10.21
N LEU A 201 16.45 14.01 9.52
CA LEU A 201 16.20 12.72 10.15
C LEU A 201 17.52 12.02 10.43
N GLU A 202 17.76 11.71 11.70
CA GLU A 202 18.89 10.87 12.08
C GLU A 202 18.66 9.45 11.56
N THR A 203 19.65 8.88 10.87
CA THR A 203 19.59 7.52 10.33
C THR A 203 19.19 6.50 11.39
N THR A 204 19.70 6.65 12.60
CA THR A 204 19.36 5.80 13.76
C THR A 204 17.88 5.84 14.12
N THR A 205 17.23 7.01 14.02
CA THR A 205 15.79 7.16 14.29
C THR A 205 14.96 6.47 13.20
N VAL A 206 15.39 6.57 11.93
CA VAL A 206 14.73 5.90 10.81
C VAL A 206 14.90 4.38 10.93
N GLU A 207 16.10 3.90 11.23
CA GLU A 207 16.37 2.47 11.43
C GLU A 207 15.55 1.89 12.57
N GLN A 208 15.47 2.58 13.73
CA GLN A 208 14.64 2.14 14.86
C GLN A 208 13.16 2.00 14.50
N ALA A 209 12.65 2.89 13.65
CA ALA A 209 11.25 2.87 13.24
C ALA A 209 10.95 1.85 12.13
N TYR A 210 11.82 1.77 11.13
CA TYR A 210 11.52 1.16 9.84
C TYR A 210 12.34 -0.09 9.49
N ALA A 211 13.39 -0.45 10.25
CA ALA A 211 14.30 -1.54 9.83
C ALA A 211 13.58 -2.86 9.54
N GLU A 212 12.64 -3.27 10.39
CA GLU A 212 11.89 -4.51 10.19
C GLU A 212 10.94 -4.41 8.99
N PHE A 213 10.19 -3.31 8.88
CA PHE A 213 9.36 -3.01 7.73
C PHE A 213 10.16 -3.06 6.42
N LEU A 214 11.28 -2.34 6.33
CA LEU A 214 12.10 -2.26 5.12
C LEU A 214 12.71 -3.62 4.74
N ARG A 215 13.16 -4.41 5.72
CA ARG A 215 13.66 -5.77 5.45
C ARG A 215 12.60 -6.66 4.80
N ARG A 216 11.34 -6.55 5.23
CA ARG A 216 10.22 -7.31 4.66
C ARG A 216 9.72 -6.70 3.36
N PHE A 217 9.67 -5.37 3.27
CA PHE A 217 9.35 -4.63 2.05
C PHE A 217 10.29 -5.04 0.92
N ASP A 218 11.60 -5.07 1.16
CA ASP A 218 12.58 -5.56 0.19
C ASP A 218 12.29 -6.99 -0.29
N GLN A 219 11.68 -7.84 0.53
CA GLN A 219 11.31 -9.20 0.12
C GLN A 219 10.07 -9.20 -0.79
N LEU A 220 9.10 -8.32 -0.53
CA LEU A 220 7.92 -8.14 -1.38
C LEU A 220 8.30 -7.63 -2.79
N PHE A 221 9.29 -6.74 -2.86
CA PHE A 221 9.75 -6.15 -4.12
C PHE A 221 10.95 -6.86 -4.75
N LYS A 222 11.48 -7.93 -4.15
CA LYS A 222 12.50 -8.81 -4.76
C LYS A 222 11.87 -9.84 -5.70
N VAL A 223 11.29 -9.37 -6.80
CA VAL A 223 10.99 -10.13 -8.04
C VAL A 223 11.13 -9.09 -9.16
N ASP A 224 12.03 -9.14 -10.15
CA ASP A 224 12.56 -10.26 -10.93
C ASP A 224 13.95 -9.89 -11.48
N ASN A 225 15.02 -10.60 -11.08
CA ASN A 225 16.32 -10.57 -11.76
C ASN A 225 16.46 -11.79 -12.70
N ARG A 226 15.34 -12.45 -13.03
CA ARG A 226 15.28 -13.37 -14.16
C ARG A 226 14.81 -12.55 -15.35
N GLY A 227 15.70 -12.38 -16.33
CA GLY A 227 15.39 -11.72 -17.58
C GLY A 227 14.40 -12.53 -18.43
N GLU A 228 13.17 -12.67 -17.97
CA GLU A 228 12.07 -13.24 -18.73
C GLU A 228 10.88 -12.30 -18.67
N THR A 229 10.61 -11.69 -19.82
CA THR A 229 9.41 -10.95 -20.16
C THR A 229 8.17 -11.80 -19.85
N ARG A 230 7.22 -11.26 -19.07
CA ARG A 230 5.84 -11.74 -19.07
C ARG A 230 5.12 -11.29 -20.34
#